data_AF-A0A2V7EKX2-F1
#
_entry.id   AF-A0A2V7EKX2-F1
#
_cell.length_a   1.000
_cell.length_b   1.000
_cell.length_c   1.000
_cell.angle_alpha   90.00
_cell.angle_beta   90.00
_cell.angle_gamma   90.00
#
_symmetry.space_group_name_H-M   'P 1'
#
loop_
_entity.id
_entity.type
_entity.pdbx_description
1 polymer ?
#
loop_
_entity_poly.entity_id
_entity_poly.type
_entity_poly.pdbx_seq_one_letter_code
_entity_poly.pdbx_strand_id
1 'polypeptide(L)'
;MFVPSVERDGVTAVDQPRWVNAALEMFGRVFGGATAYPKAQGIWRDDERGGALVKDEPVVVHCYTTPADIEDARNLAELGDFCRRMGRDARQGEVGLVVGNEYFAIRDFAEE
;
A
#
# COMPACT_ATOMS: atom_id res chain seq x y z
N MET A 1 -2.30 4.90 2.63
CA MET A 1 -1.71 3.62 2.16
C MET A 1 -0.72 3.13 3.20
N PHE A 2 -0.62 1.81 3.39
CA PHE A 2 0.36 1.19 4.28
C PHE A 2 1.46 0.53 3.43
N VAL A 3 2.71 0.92 3.62
CA VAL A 3 3.86 0.34 2.92
C VAL A 3 4.57 -0.63 3.89
N PRO A 4 4.64 -1.93 3.59
CA PRO A 4 5.13 -2.94 4.53
C PRO A 4 6.64 -2.86 4.73
N SER A 5 7.12 -3.29 5.90
CA SER A 5 8.55 -3.46 6.21
C SER A 5 9.06 -4.89 5.96
N VAL A 6 8.16 -5.87 5.96
CA VAL A 6 8.46 -7.30 5.78
C VAL A 6 7.50 -7.95 4.80
N GLU A 7 7.94 -9.02 4.14
CA GLU A 7 7.08 -9.88 3.30
C GLU A 7 6.03 -10.60 4.15
N ARG A 8 5.07 -11.28 3.51
CA ARG A 8 4.03 -12.04 4.24
C ARG A 8 4.58 -13.14 5.15
N ASP A 9 5.84 -13.55 4.98
CA ASP A 9 6.51 -14.50 5.86
C ASP A 9 6.79 -13.91 7.26
N GLY A 10 6.77 -12.58 7.40
CA GLY A 10 7.05 -11.83 8.62
C GLY A 10 8.53 -11.73 8.99
N VAL A 11 9.44 -12.14 8.12
CA VAL A 11 10.87 -12.26 8.41
C VAL A 11 11.74 -11.65 7.31
N THR A 12 11.35 -11.81 6.06
CA THR A 12 12.08 -11.26 4.91
C THR A 12 11.80 -9.77 4.82
N ALA A 13 12.85 -8.94 4.87
CA ALA A 13 12.70 -7.49 4.78
C ALA A 13 12.31 -7.06 3.36
N VAL A 14 11.36 -6.12 3.28
CA VAL A 14 11.02 -5.42 2.05
C VAL A 14 11.98 -4.24 1.88
N ASP A 15 12.32 -3.90 0.64
CA ASP A 15 12.94 -2.62 0.31
C ASP A 15 11.92 -1.48 0.48
N GLN A 16 11.57 -1.21 1.74
CA GLN A 16 10.55 -0.26 2.14
C GLN A 16 10.89 1.17 1.69
N PRO A 17 12.15 1.67 1.78
CA PRO A 17 12.48 3.01 1.31
C PRO A 17 12.17 3.22 -0.18
N ARG A 18 12.42 2.22 -1.03
CA ARG A 18 12.05 2.26 -2.45
C ARG A 18 10.55 2.46 -2.62
N TRP A 19 9.73 1.67 -1.92
CA TRP A 19 8.27 1.75 -2.03
C TRP A 19 7.67 3.02 -1.43
N VAL A 20 8.24 3.53 -0.33
CA VAL A 20 7.82 4.82 0.24
C VAL A 20 8.09 5.96 -0.74
N ASN A 21 9.28 6.02 -1.33
CA ASN A 21 9.60 7.04 -2.32
C ASN A 21 8.69 6.94 -3.55
N ALA A 22 8.47 5.72 -4.06
CA ALA A 22 7.60 5.51 -5.20
C ALA A 22 6.14 5.89 -4.89
N ALA A 23 5.64 5.64 -3.68
CA ALA A 23 4.31 6.05 -3.25
C ALA A 23 4.19 7.58 -3.13
N LEU A 24 5.20 8.24 -2.57
CA LEU A 24 5.25 9.71 -2.49
C LEU A 24 5.24 10.35 -3.88
N GLU A 25 6.03 9.82 -4.81
CA GLU A 25 6.07 10.30 -6.20
C GLU A 25 4.74 10.06 -6.93
N MET A 26 4.16 8.87 -6.78
CA MET A 26 2.87 8.53 -7.39
C MET A 26 1.78 9.46 -6.87
N PHE A 27 1.57 9.55 -5.55
CA PHE A 27 0.56 10.45 -5.00
C PHE A 27 0.85 11.92 -5.27
N GLY A 28 2.12 12.33 -5.34
CA GLY A 28 2.52 13.67 -5.77
C GLY A 28 2.08 14.00 -7.18
N ARG A 29 2.20 13.03 -8.10
CA ARG A 29 1.78 13.17 -9.51
C ARG A 29 0.26 13.14 -9.66
N VAL A 30 -0.42 12.17 -9.03
CA VAL A 30 -1.87 11.95 -9.27
C VAL A 30 -2.77 12.83 -8.40
N PHE A 31 -2.34 13.15 -7.16
CA PHE A 31 -3.15 13.85 -6.16
C PHE A 31 -2.49 15.13 -5.62
N GLY A 32 -1.39 15.58 -6.24
CA GLY A 32 -0.74 16.86 -5.94
C GLY A 32 0.15 16.87 -4.69
N GLY A 33 0.23 15.79 -3.92
CA GLY A 33 1.16 15.68 -2.79
C GLY A 33 0.86 14.53 -1.83
N ALA A 34 1.86 14.16 -1.03
CA ALA A 34 1.72 13.17 0.03
C ALA A 34 2.73 13.42 1.16
N THR A 35 2.47 12.80 2.32
CA THR A 35 3.34 12.81 3.49
C THR A 35 3.50 11.38 4.01
N ALA A 36 4.74 10.98 4.27
CA ALA A 36 5.07 9.71 4.89
C ALA A 36 5.24 9.88 6.40
N TYR A 37 4.57 9.04 7.17
CA TYR A 37 4.72 8.94 8.62
C TYR A 37 5.48 7.65 8.93
N PRO A 38 6.81 7.73 9.15
CA PRO A 38 7.61 6.55 9.44
C PRO A 38 7.41 6.06 10.88
N LYS A 39 7.85 4.82 11.16
CA LYS A 39 7.87 4.19 12.49
C LYS A 39 6.49 3.88 13.09
N ALA A 40 5.54 3.43 12.28
CA ALA A 40 4.33 2.83 12.83
C ALA A 40 4.62 1.41 13.33
N GLN A 41 3.77 0.91 14.23
CA GLN A 41 3.76 -0.51 14.62
C GLN A 41 2.42 -1.10 14.20
N GLY A 42 2.49 -2.18 13.43
CA GLY A 42 1.34 -2.84 12.85
C GLY A 42 1.35 -4.34 13.11
N ILE A 43 0.17 -4.92 12.94
CA ILE A 43 -0.01 -6.36 12.87
C ILE A 43 -1.17 -6.63 11.91
N TRP A 44 -1.02 -7.64 11.07
CA TRP A 44 -2.08 -8.09 10.18
C TRP A 44 -2.20 -9.61 10.21
N ARG A 45 -3.37 -10.11 9.80
CA ARG A 45 -3.69 -11.55 9.81
C ARG A 45 -3.69 -12.07 8.38
N ASP A 46 -2.84 -13.06 8.11
CA ASP A 46 -2.77 -13.74 6.84
C ASP A 46 -3.73 -14.95 6.85
N ASP A 47 -4.96 -14.73 6.38
CA ASP A 47 -6.01 -15.75 6.37
C ASP A 47 -5.71 -16.90 5.40
N GLU A 48 -4.95 -16.67 4.33
CA GLU A 48 -4.50 -17.73 3.42
C GLU A 48 -3.44 -18.64 4.06
N ARG A 49 -2.72 -18.14 5.07
CA ARG A 49 -1.76 -18.91 5.88
C ARG A 49 -2.35 -19.34 7.23
N GLY A 50 -3.64 -19.64 7.26
CA GLY A 50 -4.31 -20.18 8.45
C GLY A 50 -4.48 -19.16 9.58
N GLY A 51 -4.55 -17.88 9.25
CA GLY A 51 -4.72 -16.80 10.23
C GLY A 51 -3.43 -16.42 10.97
N ALA A 52 -2.27 -16.66 10.35
CA ALA A 52 -0.98 -16.29 10.92
C ALA A 52 -0.91 -14.77 11.15
N LEU A 53 -0.44 -14.36 12.33
CA LEU A 53 -0.25 -12.94 12.65
C LEU A 53 1.15 -12.50 12.23
N VAL A 54 1.21 -11.49 11.36
CA VAL A 54 2.44 -10.90 10.85
C VAL A 54 2.62 -9.54 11.51
N LYS A 55 3.68 -9.39 12.30
CA LYS A 55 4.08 -8.10 12.87
C LYS A 55 4.82 -7.31 11.80
N ASP A 56 4.58 -6.02 11.75
CA ASP A 56 5.12 -5.13 10.73
C ASP A 56 5.43 -3.74 11.33
N GLU A 57 6.37 -3.03 10.72
CA GLU A 57 6.64 -1.61 10.97
C GLU A 57 6.28 -0.79 9.72
N PRO A 58 4.98 -0.67 9.37
CA PRO A 58 4.61 -0.07 8.11
C PRO A 58 4.90 1.44 8.12
N VAL A 59 5.17 1.99 6.94
CA VAL A 59 5.12 3.44 6.73
C VAL A 59 3.72 3.81 6.25
N VAL A 60 3.08 4.74 6.94
CA VAL A 60 1.78 5.27 6.50
C VAL A 60 2.05 6.43 5.54
N VAL A 61 1.67 6.26 4.28
CA VAL A 61 1.70 7.34 3.28
C VAL A 61 0.29 7.90 3.13
N HIS A 62 0.14 9.19 3.40
CA HIS A 62 -1.13 9.90 3.41
C HIS A 62 -1.10 11.03 2.38
N CYS A 63 -2.19 11.22 1.66
CA CYS A 63 -2.41 12.34 0.75
C CYS A 63 -3.81 12.90 0.95
N TYR A 64 -3.99 14.18 0.63
CA TYR A 64 -5.32 14.76 0.42
C TYR A 64 -5.57 14.82 -1.08
N THR A 65 -6.80 14.51 -1.49
CA THR A 65 -7.23 14.55 -2.89
C THR A 65 -8.66 15.05 -2.97
N THR A 66 -9.10 15.44 -4.16
CA THR A 66 -10.50 15.83 -4.40
C THR A 66 -11.33 14.64 -4.86
N PRO A 67 -12.67 14.65 -4.70
CA PRO A 67 -13.54 13.64 -5.30
C PRO A 67 -13.31 13.47 -6.80
N ALA A 68 -13.12 14.58 -7.53
CA ALA A 68 -12.88 14.54 -8.97
C ALA A 68 -11.58 13.80 -9.33
N ASP A 69 -10.49 14.03 -8.58
CA ASP A 69 -9.20 13.41 -8.86
C ASP A 69 -9.17 11.92 -8.48
N ILE A 70 -9.84 11.51 -7.40
CA ILE A 70 -9.93 10.09 -7.02
C ILE A 70 -10.93 9.32 -7.87
N GLU A 71 -11.92 9.98 -8.47
CA GLU A 71 -12.88 9.36 -9.40
C GLU A 71 -12.37 9.31 -10.85
N ASP A 72 -11.30 10.02 -11.20
CA ASP A 72 -10.67 9.93 -12.53
C ASP A 72 -10.12 8.51 -12.75
N ALA A 73 -10.61 7.87 -13.82
CA ALA A 73 -10.29 6.48 -14.14
C ALA A 73 -8.79 6.23 -14.35
N ARG A 74 -8.03 7.22 -14.83
CA ARG A 74 -6.57 7.09 -15.02
C ARG A 74 -5.85 7.12 -13.69
N ASN A 75 -6.25 8.00 -12.78
CA ASN A 75 -5.67 8.07 -11.43
C ASN A 75 -5.98 6.80 -10.64
N LEU A 76 -7.20 6.26 -10.77
CA LEU A 76 -7.58 4.97 -10.17
C LEU A 76 -6.76 3.81 -10.74
N ALA A 77 -6.59 3.75 -12.07
CA ALA A 77 -5.77 2.73 -12.70
C ALA A 77 -4.31 2.81 -12.21
N GLU A 78 -3.74 4.01 -12.14
CA GLU A 78 -2.37 4.21 -11.67
C GLU A 78 -2.17 3.80 -10.20
N LEU A 79 -3.14 4.13 -9.34
CA LEU A 79 -3.16 3.70 -7.94
C LEU A 79 -3.29 2.17 -7.82
N GLY A 80 -4.19 1.58 -8.61
CA GLY A 80 -4.38 0.13 -8.67
C GLY A 80 -3.10 -0.59 -9.10
N ASP A 81 -2.49 -0.19 -10.20
CA ASP A 81 -1.25 -0.75 -10.72
C ASP A 81 -0.08 -0.58 -9.76
N PHE A 82 -0.03 0.54 -9.05
CA PHE A 82 0.95 0.73 -7.98
C PHE A 82 0.75 -0.30 -6.87
N CYS A 83 -0.47 -0.45 -6.34
CA CYS A 83 -0.78 -1.42 -5.30
C CYS A 83 -0.45 -2.85 -5.73
N ARG A 84 -0.82 -3.24 -6.96
CA ARG A 84 -0.56 -4.58 -7.49
C ARG A 84 0.93 -4.85 -7.63
N ARG A 85 1.70 -3.92 -8.19
CA ARG A 85 3.17 -4.06 -8.29
C ARG A 85 3.82 -4.18 -6.93
N MET A 86 3.45 -3.32 -5.98
CA MET A 86 3.97 -3.40 -4.61
C MET A 86 3.62 -4.75 -3.97
N GLY A 87 2.37 -5.20 -4.09
CA GLY A 87 1.92 -6.47 -3.56
C GLY A 87 2.70 -7.67 -4.10
N ARG A 88 2.95 -7.72 -5.43
CA ARG A 88 3.77 -8.76 -6.06
C ARG A 88 5.20 -8.75 -5.57
N ASP A 89 5.88 -7.61 -5.70
CA ASP A 89 7.31 -7.47 -5.41
C ASP A 89 7.62 -7.68 -3.93
N ALA A 90 6.76 -7.19 -3.04
CA ALA A 90 6.89 -7.34 -1.60
C ALA A 90 6.27 -8.64 -1.07
N ARG A 91 5.85 -9.55 -1.97
CA ARG A 91 5.21 -10.85 -1.67
C ARG A 91 4.16 -10.77 -0.56
N GLN A 92 3.27 -9.77 -0.65
CA GLN A 92 2.21 -9.58 0.34
C GLN A 92 1.04 -10.53 0.09
N GLY A 93 0.20 -10.72 1.11
CA GLY A 93 -1.15 -11.26 0.93
C GLY A 93 -2.18 -10.17 0.64
N GLU A 94 -1.89 -8.93 1.04
CA GLU A 94 -2.79 -7.78 0.89
C GLU A 94 -1.99 -6.48 0.86
N VAL A 95 -2.40 -5.52 0.03
CA VAL A 95 -2.00 -4.12 0.15
C VAL A 95 -3.20 -3.31 0.65
N GLY A 96 -3.05 -2.73 1.84
CA GLY A 96 -4.07 -1.91 2.48
C GLY A 96 -3.97 -0.44 2.11
N LEU A 97 -5.12 0.18 1.82
CA LEU A 97 -5.26 1.63 1.77
C LEU A 97 -6.60 2.07 2.35
N VAL A 98 -6.67 3.34 2.74
CA VAL A 98 -7.91 3.97 3.21
C VAL A 98 -8.21 5.13 2.28
N VAL A 99 -9.43 5.20 1.76
CA VAL A 99 -9.94 6.34 0.99
C VAL A 99 -11.16 6.87 1.72
N GLY A 100 -11.10 8.13 2.15
CA GLY A 100 -12.12 8.69 3.05
C GLY A 100 -12.19 7.91 4.36
N ASN A 101 -13.31 7.22 4.60
CA ASN A 101 -13.56 6.39 5.78
C ASN A 101 -13.60 4.89 5.47
N GLU A 102 -13.26 4.48 4.25
CA GLU A 102 -13.36 3.11 3.79
C GLU A 102 -11.97 2.48 3.62
N TYR A 103 -11.81 1.25 4.11
CA TYR A 103 -10.60 0.45 3.94
C TYR A 103 -10.72 -0.44 2.72
N PHE A 104 -9.73 -0.37 1.85
CA PHE A 104 -9.60 -1.20 0.66
C PHE A 104 -8.43 -2.16 0.82
N ALA A 105 -8.72 -3.43 0.54
CA ALA A 105 -7.77 -4.54 0.55
C ALA A 105 -7.51 -5.00 -0.89
N ILE A 106 -6.34 -4.66 -1.44
CA ILE A 106 -5.94 -5.17 -2.75
C ILE A 106 -5.24 -6.52 -2.53
N ARG A 107 -5.84 -7.60 -3.05
CA ARG A 107 -5.35 -8.99 -2.88
C ARG A 107 -5.03 -9.67 -4.20
N ASP A 108 -5.72 -9.28 -5.27
CA ASP A 108 -5.37 -9.73 -6.61
C ASP A 108 -4.28 -8.83 -7.17
N PHE A 109 -3.14 -9.44 -7.44
CA PHE A 109 -1.97 -8.76 -7.96
C PHE A 109 -1.62 -9.19 -9.38
N ALA A 110 -2.53 -9.82 -10.14
CA ALA A 110 -2.31 -10.05 -11.57
C ALA A 110 -2.18 -8.72 -12.35
N GLU A 111 -1.56 -8.75 -13.53
CA GLU A 111 -1.63 -7.63 -14.49
C GLU A 111 -2.94 -7.73 -15.26
N GLU A 112 -3.67 -6.61 -15.40
CA GLU A 112 -4.87 -6.48 -16.25
C GLU A 112 -4.50 -6.27 -17.72
#